data_AF-A0A5K1AF40-F1
#
_entry.id   AF-A0A5K1AF40-F1
#
_cell.length_a   1.000
_cell.length_b   1.000
_cell.length_c   1.000
_cell.angle_alpha   90.00
_cell.angle_beta   90.00
_cell.angle_gamma   90.00
#
_symmetry.space_group_name_H-M   'P 1'
#
loop_
_entity.id
_entity.type
_entity.pdbx_description
1 polymer ?
#
loop_
_entity_poly.entity_id
_entity_poly.type
_entity_poly.pdbx_seq_one_letter_code
_entity_poly.pdbx_strand_id
1 'polypeptide(L)' 'GVARAEDAVCYSASGRFHGLCFSSSNCANVCQGEGFTGGDCHLLACRCSRPCPAKN' A
#
# COMPACT_ATOMS: atom_id res chain seq x y z
N GLY A 1 -12.81 10.31 -22.76
CA GLY A 1 -13.13 9.43 -21.64
C GLY A 1 -12.48 10.03 -20.41
N VAL A 2 -13.28 10.37 -19.40
CA VAL A 2 -12.75 10.84 -18.12
C VAL A 2 -11.91 9.71 -17.56
N ALA A 3 -10.58 9.83 -17.66
CA ALA A 3 -9.71 9.04 -16.81
C ALA A 3 -10.20 9.36 -15.40
N ARG A 4 -10.78 8.37 -14.72
CA ARG A 4 -11.09 8.52 -13.30
C ARG A 4 -9.85 9.15 -12.70
N ALA A 5 -10.01 10.25 -11.99
CA ALA A 5 -9.05 10.57 -10.96
C ALA A 5 -9.15 9.39 -9.99
N GLU A 6 -8.50 8.28 -10.34
CA GLU A 6 -8.09 7.27 -9.41
C GLU A 6 -7.30 8.11 -8.43
N ASP A 7 -7.93 8.43 -7.30
CA ASP A 7 -7.31 9.09 -6.18
C ASP A 7 -5.90 8.53 -6.09
N ALA A 8 -4.91 9.37 -6.44
CA ALA A 8 -3.63 8.84 -6.87
C ALA A 8 -3.10 7.98 -5.72
N VAL A 9 -3.00 6.67 -5.91
CA VAL A 9 -2.61 5.80 -4.81
C VAL A 9 -1.09 5.83 -4.72
N CYS A 10 -0.59 6.31 -3.59
CA CYS A 10 0.82 6.29 -3.27
C CYS A 10 1.17 4.94 -2.65
N TYR A 11 2.21 4.33 -3.19
CA TYR A 11 2.75 3.07 -2.68
C TYR A 11 4.07 3.31 -1.95
N SER A 12 4.25 2.63 -0.82
CA SER A 12 5.50 2.64 -0.06
C SER A 12 5.86 1.23 0.39
N ALA A 13 7.14 0.93 0.52
CA ALA A 13 7.55 -0.28 1.21
C ALA A 13 7.14 -0.18 2.69
N SER A 14 6.68 -1.29 3.26
CA SER A 14 6.47 -1.40 4.70
C SER A 14 7.81 -1.41 5.42
N GLY A 15 7.94 -0.63 6.49
CA GLY A 15 9.11 -0.68 7.37
C GLY A 15 8.98 -1.75 8.46
N ARG A 16 7.76 -2.24 8.70
CA ARG A 16 7.45 -3.26 9.72
C ARG A 16 7.32 -4.66 9.16
N PHE A 17 7.06 -4.82 7.86
CA PHE A 17 6.96 -6.13 7.23
C PHE A 17 8.36 -6.71 6.96
N HIS A 18 8.70 -7.80 7.65
CA HIS A 18 9.95 -8.54 7.43
C HIS A 18 9.68 -9.89 6.78
N GLY A 19 10.45 -10.21 5.74
CA GLY A 19 10.39 -11.49 5.04
C GLY A 19 9.58 -11.45 3.74
N LEU A 20 9.31 -12.63 3.20
CA LEU A 20 8.59 -12.80 1.94
C LEU A 20 7.08 -12.64 2.16
N CYS A 21 6.47 -11.83 1.30
CA CYS A 21 5.05 -11.54 1.33
C CYS A 21 4.28 -12.65 0.60
N PHE A 22 3.61 -13.52 1.38
CA PHE A 22 2.75 -14.59 0.86
C PHE A 22 1.26 -14.30 1.05
N SER A 23 0.92 -13.31 1.87
CA SER A 23 -0.47 -12.95 2.18
C SER A 23 -0.63 -11.43 2.16
N SER A 24 -1.38 -10.96 1.16
CA SER A 24 -1.72 -9.54 1.02
C SER A 24 -2.54 -9.05 2.22
N SER A 25 -3.40 -9.90 2.80
CA SER A 25 -4.15 -9.59 4.02
C SER A 25 -3.24 -9.28 5.21
N ASN A 26 -2.16 -10.05 5.37
CA ASN A 26 -1.19 -9.82 6.43
C ASN A 26 -0.40 -8.52 6.19
N CYS A 27 0.02 -8.31 4.93
CA CYS A 27 0.63 -7.05 4.51
C CYS A 27 -0.28 -5.85 4.77
N ALA A 28 -1.55 -5.89 4.36
CA ALA A 28 -2.53 -4.84 4.59
C ALA A 28 -2.72 -4.52 6.08
N ASN A 29 -2.75 -5.54 6.94
CA ASN A 29 -2.88 -5.36 8.39
C ASN A 29 -1.64 -4.67 8.99
N VAL A 30 -0.43 -5.05 8.55
CA VAL A 30 0.82 -4.38 8.95
C VAL A 30 0.83 -2.93 8.47
N CYS A 31 0.47 -2.70 7.21
CA CYS A 31 0.37 -1.39 6.61
C CYS A 31 -0.64 -0.48 7.32
N GLN A 32 -1.78 -1.02 7.74
CA GLN A 32 -2.76 -0.28 8.56
C GLN A 32 -2.15 0.18 9.90
N GLY A 33 -1.36 -0.67 10.56
CA GLY A 33 -0.60 -0.29 11.76
C GLY A 33 0.51 0.74 11.52
N GLU A 34 0.90 0.99 10.28
CA GLU A 34 1.84 2.03 9.86
C GLU A 34 1.14 3.31 9.37
N GLY A 35 -0.20 3.36 9.41
CA GLY A 35 -1.02 4.48 8.97
C GLY A 35 -1.34 4.48 7.46
N PHE A 36 -1.15 3.35 6.78
CA PHE A 36 -1.62 3.16 5.40
C PHE A 36 -3.08 2.71 5.39
N THR A 37 -3.79 2.93 4.29
CA THR A 37 -5.19 2.51 4.16
C THR A 37 -5.31 1.12 3.53
N GLY A 38 -4.22 0.60 2.94
CA GLY A 38 -4.16 -0.75 2.41
C GLY A 38 -2.72 -1.24 2.21
N GLY A 39 -2.60 -2.43 1.64
CA GLY A 39 -1.32 -3.01 1.24
C GLY A 39 -1.51 -4.30 0.47
N ASP A 40 -0.54 -4.63 -0.39
CA ASP A 40 -0.56 -5.84 -1.22
C ASP A 40 0.86 -6.42 -1.40
N CYS A 41 0.93 -7.72 -1.67
CA CYS A 41 2.19 -8.41 -1.92
C CYS A 41 2.62 -8.24 -3.38
N HIS A 42 3.62 -7.40 -3.61
CA HIS A 42 4.19 -7.19 -4.94
C HIS A 42 5.60 -7.78 -5.01
N LEU A 43 5.82 -8.76 -5.90
CA LEU A 43 7.11 -9.45 -6.08
C LEU A 43 7.68 -9.99 -4.76
N LEU A 44 6.83 -10.64 -3.94
CA LEU A 44 7.17 -11.13 -2.60
C LEU A 44 7.58 -10.04 -1.59
N ALA A 45 7.38 -8.77 -1.90
CA ALA A 45 7.58 -7.65 -0.99
C ALA A 45 6.23 -7.02 -0.62
N CYS A 46 6.03 -6.73 0.66
CA CYS A 46 4.83 -6.02 1.10
C CYS A 46 4.91 -4.55 0.68
N ARG A 47 3.92 -4.12 -0.11
CA ARG A 47 3.77 -2.74 -0.55
C ARG A 47 2.52 -2.15 0.06
N CYS A 48 2.70 -1.18 0.94
CA CYS A 48 1.59 -0.45 1.52
C CYS A 48 1.07 0.61 0.58
N SER A 49 -0.25 0.80 0.57
CA SER A 49 -0.96 1.76 -0.27
C SER A 49 -1.74 2.75 0.57
N ARG A 50 -1.70 4.01 0.18
CA ARG A 50 -2.49 5.08 0.79
C ARG A 50 -2.84 6.14 -0.26
N PRO A 51 -3.96 6.87 -0.10
CA PRO A 51 -4.27 8.02 -0.93
C PRO A 51 -3.09 9.00 -0.91
N CYS A 52 -2.57 9.37 -2.08
CA CYS A 52 -1.55 10.42 -2.17
C CYS A 52 -2.17 11.74 -1.70
N PRO A 53 -1.41 12.59 -1.01
CA PRO A 53 -1.87 13.95 -0.77
C PRO A 53 -2.15 14.63 -2.13
N ALA A 54 -3.33 15.25 -2.24
CA ALA A 54 -3.67 16.08 -3.38
C ALA A 54 -2.59 17.15 -3.54
N LYS A 55 -1.93 17.17 -4.68
CA LYS A 55 -0.96 18.20 -5.03
C LYS A 55 -1.77 19.50 -5.18
N ASN A 56 -1.65 20.43 -4.23
CA ASN A 56 -2.15 21.79 -4.37
C ASN A 56 -1.09 22.64 -5.07
#